data_AF-A0A8T4PHN3-F1
#
_entry.id   AF-A0A8T4PHN3-F1
#
_cell.length_a   1.000
_cell.length_b   1.000
_cell.length_c   1.000
_cell.angle_alpha   90.00
_cell.angle_beta   90.00
_cell.angle_gamma   90.00
#
_symmetry.space_group_name_H-M   'P 1'
#
loop_
_entity.id
_entity.type
_entity.pdbx_description
1 polymer ?
#
loop_
_entity_poly.entity_id
_entity_poly.type
_entity_poly.pdbx_seq_one_letter_code
_entity_poly.pdbx_strand_id
1 'polypeptide(L)'
;MKKTAKILALENRLGESLEDFLRREYLVNRRSALQISSDLSVGDPTVRNWLRKYGIPVRGISEAMLPEGVTKPTKEQLERMYVYEFKTTTQIAQELDLSNTVISIWLKEYDIPIRGRSAARLAPKRLTKPTKEQLEQWYVDEKIIPSQIAKKVGVNTSTIKDWLREYHIQIRNPSEAQLLRVGITKPTKEELEKWYVHEEKNAAQIGENVGVPNGTVLNWLKEYDIPIRSVSETMLLRKRLTKPTKEQLEQWYVSERKSFAQIARDTGLGQTTIRRYLERYGVPLRTSVISPQQFLNLLQKDKTARNLAAASLFLNDESYDIEQVIIGLYDGHFKDQEQLHKLLKQSEKEIYRIIEQGITNLGFYIGRFSIGDRSIVPVLLGEALLNIPGNKVSQSLEEKMVRILRLTYSPKFNQDPDGTMEDIRERMDSSKGRVKGLYRKLYQHYREVKKLEAELSCLN
;
A
#
# COMPACT_ATOMS: atom_id res chain seq x y z
N MET A 1 -3.23 56.44 -76.42
CA MET A 1 -4.06 55.44 -75.71
C MET A 1 -5.53 55.72 -76.01
N LYS A 2 -6.34 54.76 -76.48
CA LYS A 2 -7.79 55.01 -76.68
C LYS A 2 -8.47 55.09 -75.31
N LYS A 3 -8.89 56.29 -74.90
CA LYS A 3 -9.66 56.52 -73.67
C LYS A 3 -11.07 55.96 -73.88
N THR A 4 -11.56 55.14 -72.96
CA THR A 4 -12.94 54.65 -73.02
C THR A 4 -13.90 55.78 -72.66
N ALA A 5 -15.14 55.74 -73.17
CA ALA A 5 -16.16 56.75 -72.87
C ALA A 5 -16.36 56.97 -71.36
N LYS A 6 -16.21 55.91 -70.55
CA LYS A 6 -16.28 55.97 -69.09
C LYS A 6 -15.12 56.75 -68.45
N ILE A 7 -13.89 56.66 -69.00
CA ILE A 7 -12.73 57.41 -68.49
C ILE A 7 -12.88 58.90 -68.85
N LEU A 8 -13.30 59.21 -70.07
CA LEU A 8 -13.54 60.60 -70.50
C LEU A 8 -14.62 61.30 -69.66
N ALA A 9 -15.70 60.58 -69.32
CA ALA A 9 -16.74 61.11 -68.43
C ALA A 9 -16.22 61.34 -66.99
N LEU A 10 -15.33 60.48 -66.49
CA LEU A 10 -14.71 60.64 -65.18
C LEU A 10 -13.73 61.81 -65.16
N GLU A 11 -12.88 61.97 -66.18
CA GLU A 11 -11.96 63.11 -66.29
C GLU A 11 -12.72 64.45 -66.36
N ASN A 12 -13.81 64.51 -67.12
CA ASN A 12 -14.68 65.69 -67.16
C ASN A 12 -15.32 66.01 -65.81
N ARG A 13 -15.65 64.99 -65.00
CA ARG A 13 -16.19 65.18 -63.64
C ARG A 13 -15.12 65.64 -62.64
N LEU A 14 -13.88 65.17 -62.80
CA LEU A 14 -12.76 65.51 -61.91
C LEU A 14 -12.12 66.86 -62.25
N GLY A 15 -12.26 67.34 -63.50
CA GLY A 15 -11.63 68.57 -63.97
C GLY A 15 -10.11 68.43 -64.21
N GLU A 16 -9.55 67.24 -64.02
CA GLU A 16 -8.15 66.89 -64.25
C GLU A 16 -8.05 65.50 -64.90
N SER A 17 -6.85 65.15 -65.40
CA SER A 17 -6.64 63.82 -65.96
C SER A 17 -6.75 62.73 -64.88
N LEU A 18 -7.26 61.55 -65.24
CA LEU A 18 -7.39 60.46 -64.27
C LEU A 18 -6.01 60.01 -63.76
N GLU A 19 -4.96 60.18 -64.58
CA GLU A 19 -3.59 59.90 -64.16
C GLU A 19 -3.10 60.88 -63.09
N ASP A 20 -3.31 62.18 -63.27
CA ASP A 20 -2.86 63.22 -62.33
C ASP A 20 -3.62 63.11 -61.00
N PHE A 21 -4.93 62.88 -61.08
CA PHE A 21 -5.76 62.61 -59.90
C PHE A 21 -5.23 61.39 -59.13
N LEU A 22 -4.96 60.27 -59.83
CA LEU A 22 -4.44 59.08 -59.18
C LEU A 22 -3.03 59.30 -58.60
N ARG A 23 -2.15 60.05 -59.27
CA ARG A 23 -0.82 60.38 -58.73
C ARG A 23 -0.93 61.22 -57.46
N ARG A 24 -1.75 62.26 -57.47
CA ARG A 24 -1.99 63.14 -56.32
C ARG A 24 -2.63 62.37 -55.16
N GLU A 25 -3.75 61.71 -55.40
CA GLU A 25 -4.50 61.05 -54.32
C GLU A 25 -3.80 59.79 -53.80
N TYR A 26 -3.15 59.01 -54.66
CA TYR A 26 -2.51 57.75 -54.26
C TYR A 26 -1.07 57.94 -53.77
N LEU A 27 -0.23 58.71 -54.45
CA LEU A 27 1.19 58.88 -54.08
C LEU A 27 1.38 60.00 -53.06
N VAL A 28 0.74 61.15 -53.26
CA VAL A 28 0.94 62.34 -52.41
C VAL A 28 0.05 62.27 -51.16
N ASN A 29 -1.26 62.13 -51.35
CA ASN A 29 -2.23 62.09 -50.26
C ASN A 29 -2.34 60.70 -49.60
N ARG A 30 -1.54 59.72 -50.06
CA ARG A 30 -1.43 58.35 -49.51
C ARG A 30 -2.77 57.60 -49.34
N ARG A 31 -3.83 57.99 -50.03
CA ARG A 31 -5.15 57.34 -49.92
C ARG A 31 -5.12 55.92 -50.50
N SER A 32 -5.85 55.00 -49.88
CA SER A 32 -5.94 53.61 -50.34
C SER A 32 -6.69 53.51 -51.67
N ALA A 33 -6.40 52.46 -52.45
CA ALA A 33 -7.14 52.19 -53.70
C ALA A 33 -8.65 52.00 -53.43
N LEU A 34 -9.01 51.49 -52.25
CA LEU A 34 -10.40 51.34 -51.81
C LEU A 34 -11.09 52.70 -51.61
N GLN A 35 -10.47 53.63 -50.87
CA GLN A 35 -11.02 54.98 -50.65
C GLN A 35 -11.19 55.72 -51.98
N ILE A 36 -10.18 55.66 -52.85
CA ILE A 36 -10.24 56.24 -54.19
C ILE A 36 -11.37 55.58 -55.00
N SER A 37 -11.56 54.27 -54.88
CA SER A 37 -12.62 53.56 -55.59
C SER A 37 -14.03 53.97 -55.12
N SER A 38 -14.20 54.22 -53.82
CA SER A 38 -15.46 54.71 -53.24
C SER A 38 -15.82 56.09 -53.77
N ASP A 39 -14.88 57.04 -53.77
CA ASP A 39 -15.09 58.41 -54.29
C ASP A 39 -15.38 58.42 -55.80
N LEU A 40 -14.70 57.54 -56.54
CA LEU A 40 -14.88 57.40 -57.97
C LEU A 40 -16.11 56.56 -58.34
N SER A 41 -16.78 55.94 -57.36
CA SER A 41 -17.91 55.01 -57.53
C SER A 41 -17.58 53.87 -58.51
N VAL A 42 -16.36 53.31 -58.37
CA VAL A 42 -15.86 52.17 -59.16
C VAL A 42 -15.39 51.04 -58.24
N GLY A 43 -15.18 49.85 -58.78
CA GLY A 43 -14.60 48.75 -58.00
C GLY A 43 -13.11 48.99 -57.70
N ASP A 44 -12.67 48.60 -56.52
CA ASP A 44 -11.26 48.61 -56.08
C ASP A 44 -10.28 47.93 -57.09
N PRO A 45 -10.61 46.78 -57.73
CA PRO A 45 -9.79 46.20 -58.79
C PRO A 45 -9.60 47.14 -60.00
N THR A 46 -10.59 47.98 -60.30
CA THR A 46 -10.54 48.94 -61.41
C THR A 46 -9.50 50.03 -61.15
N VAL A 47 -9.45 50.56 -59.93
CA VAL A 47 -8.43 51.54 -59.53
C VAL A 47 -7.03 50.92 -59.57
N ARG A 48 -6.85 49.70 -59.04
CA ARG A 48 -5.56 48.99 -59.13
C ARG A 48 -5.10 48.76 -60.57
N ASN A 49 -6.04 48.42 -61.46
CA ASN A 49 -5.73 48.26 -62.88
C ASN A 49 -5.32 49.58 -63.52
N TRP A 50 -5.95 50.70 -63.15
CA TRP A 50 -5.54 52.04 -63.62
C TRP A 50 -4.17 52.44 -63.10
N LEU A 51 -3.87 52.21 -61.81
CA LEU A 51 -2.53 52.46 -61.25
C LEU A 51 -1.45 51.72 -62.04
N ARG A 52 -1.64 50.42 -62.30
CA ARG A 52 -0.72 49.62 -63.14
C ARG A 52 -0.63 50.17 -64.57
N LYS A 53 -1.77 50.54 -65.17
CA LYS A 53 -1.86 51.04 -66.56
C LYS A 53 -1.11 52.37 -66.76
N TYR A 54 -1.08 53.23 -65.73
CA TYR A 54 -0.36 54.50 -65.74
C TYR A 54 1.06 54.40 -65.14
N GLY A 55 1.56 53.18 -64.85
CA GLY A 55 2.90 52.96 -64.31
C GLY A 55 3.08 53.49 -62.88
N ILE A 56 2.00 53.68 -62.13
CA ILE A 56 2.05 54.09 -60.72
C ILE A 56 2.31 52.83 -59.87
N PRO A 57 3.38 52.78 -59.08
CA PRO A 57 3.72 51.59 -58.29
C PRO A 57 2.64 51.32 -57.26
N VAL A 58 2.06 50.12 -57.31
CA VAL A 58 1.03 49.70 -56.36
C VAL A 58 1.70 49.31 -55.05
N ARG A 59 1.28 49.94 -53.95
CA ARG A 59 1.71 49.63 -52.59
C ARG A 59 1.51 48.15 -52.28
N GLY A 60 2.52 47.53 -51.69
CA GLY A 60 2.43 46.15 -51.19
C GLY A 60 1.41 46.03 -50.06
N ILE A 61 1.02 44.79 -49.72
CA ILE A 61 0.02 44.51 -48.68
C ILE A 61 0.40 45.17 -47.34
N SER A 62 1.68 45.13 -46.97
CA SER A 62 2.20 45.70 -45.73
C SER A 62 2.16 47.24 -45.70
N GLU A 63 2.35 47.89 -46.85
CA GLU A 63 2.31 49.35 -46.99
C GLU A 63 0.87 49.87 -47.16
N ALA A 64 -0.03 49.05 -47.72
CA ALA A 64 -1.46 49.39 -47.84
C ALA A 64 -2.22 49.26 -46.51
N MET A 65 -1.68 48.50 -45.54
CA MET A 65 -2.22 48.32 -44.19
C MET A 65 -1.78 49.40 -43.20
N LEU A 66 -0.98 50.39 -43.64
CA LEU A 66 -0.53 51.49 -42.79
C LEU A 66 -1.68 52.47 -42.52
N PRO A 67 -1.86 52.92 -41.26
CA PRO A 67 -2.75 54.02 -40.92
C PRO A 67 -2.34 55.33 -41.64
N GLU A 68 -3.29 56.25 -41.75
CA GLU A 68 -3.06 57.56 -42.36
C GLU A 68 -1.94 58.32 -41.61
N GLY A 69 -0.95 58.84 -42.35
CA GLY A 69 0.19 59.55 -41.78
C GLY A 69 1.35 58.66 -41.29
N VAL A 70 1.20 57.32 -41.27
CA VAL A 70 2.27 56.40 -40.88
C VAL A 70 3.04 55.92 -42.09
N THR A 71 4.37 56.09 -42.09
CA THR A 71 5.25 55.57 -43.13
C THR A 71 6.03 54.35 -42.65
N LYS A 72 6.25 53.38 -43.55
CA LYS A 72 7.12 52.23 -43.29
C LYS A 72 8.54 52.69 -42.88
N PRO A 73 9.07 52.24 -41.73
CA PRO A 73 10.45 52.54 -41.31
C PRO A 73 11.48 52.02 -42.31
N THR A 74 12.60 52.73 -42.43
CA THR A 74 13.78 52.25 -43.18
C THR A 74 14.36 50.98 -42.54
N LYS A 75 15.18 50.25 -43.30
CA LYS A 75 15.85 49.04 -42.81
C LYS A 75 16.67 49.34 -41.56
N GLU A 76 17.41 50.44 -41.56
CA GLU A 76 18.30 50.86 -40.47
C GLU A 76 17.51 51.23 -39.20
N GLN A 77 16.35 51.88 -39.36
CA GLN A 77 15.47 52.19 -38.23
C GLN A 77 14.86 50.92 -37.61
N LEU A 78 14.40 50.00 -38.45
CA LEU A 78 13.84 48.73 -37.98
C LEU A 78 14.91 47.86 -37.33
N GLU A 79 16.11 47.84 -37.89
CA GLU A 79 17.27 47.14 -37.33
C GLU A 79 17.71 47.75 -35.99
N ARG A 80 17.74 49.09 -35.86
CA ARG A 80 17.99 49.78 -34.59
C ARG A 80 17.02 49.33 -33.50
N MET A 81 15.72 49.45 -33.75
CA MET A 81 14.68 49.09 -32.78
C MET A 81 14.71 47.59 -32.45
N TYR A 82 14.83 46.74 -33.47
CA TYR A 82 14.77 45.30 -33.30
C TYR A 82 16.06 44.76 -32.72
N VAL A 83 17.19 44.92 -33.40
CA VAL A 83 18.49 44.29 -33.09
C VAL A 83 19.18 44.97 -31.91
N TYR A 84 19.36 46.29 -31.97
CA TYR A 84 20.19 47.04 -31.01
C TYR A 84 19.45 47.47 -29.75
N GLU A 85 18.19 47.89 -29.88
CA GLU A 85 17.33 48.25 -28.73
C GLU A 85 16.62 47.04 -28.12
N PHE A 86 16.77 45.85 -28.72
CA PHE A 86 16.19 44.58 -28.27
C PHE A 86 14.66 44.57 -28.14
N LYS A 87 13.94 45.47 -28.84
CA LYS A 87 12.48 45.50 -28.82
C LYS A 87 11.90 44.26 -29.50
N THR A 88 10.77 43.78 -28.96
CA THR A 88 9.97 42.73 -29.61
C THR A 88 9.18 43.29 -30.79
N THR A 89 8.76 42.42 -31.72
CA THR A 89 7.85 42.82 -32.81
C THR A 89 6.56 43.43 -32.27
N THR A 90 6.07 42.98 -31.11
CA THR A 90 4.90 43.56 -30.44
C THR A 90 5.16 44.96 -29.90
N GLN A 91 6.31 45.22 -29.27
CA GLN A 91 6.67 46.55 -28.77
C GLN A 91 6.84 47.55 -29.92
N ILE A 92 7.53 47.15 -30.99
CA ILE A 92 7.69 47.97 -32.20
C ILE A 92 6.32 48.24 -32.84
N ALA A 93 5.45 47.22 -32.88
CA ALA A 93 4.10 47.38 -33.39
C ALA A 93 3.26 48.35 -32.55
N GLN A 94 3.35 48.28 -31.22
CA GLN A 94 2.68 49.23 -30.32
C GLN A 94 3.20 50.67 -30.49
N GLU A 95 4.51 50.85 -30.64
CA GLU A 95 5.11 52.18 -30.88
C GLU A 95 4.67 52.81 -32.20
N LEU A 96 4.34 51.98 -33.20
CA LEU A 96 3.92 52.43 -34.53
C LEU A 96 2.39 52.36 -34.75
N ASP A 97 1.62 51.94 -33.72
CA ASP A 97 0.18 51.66 -33.78
C ASP A 97 -0.20 50.68 -34.90
N LEU A 98 0.54 49.56 -34.98
CA LEU A 98 0.41 48.51 -35.98
C LEU A 98 0.17 47.14 -35.35
N SER A 99 -0.17 46.17 -36.20
CA SER A 99 -0.14 44.75 -35.84
C SER A 99 1.27 44.18 -35.92
N ASN A 100 1.64 43.28 -34.99
CA ASN A 100 2.94 42.61 -34.96
C ASN A 100 3.27 41.80 -36.23
N THR A 101 2.23 41.40 -36.99
CA THR A 101 2.36 40.72 -38.28
C THR A 101 3.01 41.64 -39.31
N VAL A 102 2.69 42.94 -39.28
CA VAL A 102 3.27 43.94 -40.21
C VAL A 102 4.78 44.06 -39.96
N ILE A 103 5.19 44.15 -38.70
CA ILE A 103 6.62 44.17 -38.33
C ILE A 103 7.33 42.88 -38.76
N SER A 104 6.67 41.73 -38.59
CA SER A 104 7.22 40.43 -39.00
C SER A 104 7.39 40.32 -40.52
N ILE A 105 6.48 40.92 -41.30
CA ILE A 105 6.61 41.02 -42.75
C ILE A 105 7.80 41.91 -43.12
N TRP A 106 7.95 43.08 -42.49
CA TRP A 106 9.08 43.98 -42.78
C TRP A 106 10.43 43.38 -42.40
N LEU A 107 10.52 42.64 -41.29
CA LEU A 107 11.74 41.92 -40.94
C LEU A 107 12.13 40.91 -42.04
N LYS A 108 11.15 40.21 -42.63
CA LYS A 108 11.39 39.32 -43.77
C LYS A 108 11.77 40.08 -45.04
N GLU A 109 11.05 41.16 -45.37
CA GLU A 109 11.32 41.97 -46.56
C GLU A 109 12.70 42.63 -46.54
N TYR A 110 13.25 42.94 -45.36
CA TYR A 110 14.58 43.52 -45.18
C TYR A 110 15.70 42.50 -44.89
N ASP A 111 15.38 41.20 -44.96
CA ASP A 111 16.28 40.09 -44.61
C ASP A 111 16.89 40.20 -43.20
N ILE A 112 16.12 40.73 -42.25
CA ILE A 112 16.49 40.79 -40.83
C ILE A 112 16.04 39.48 -40.16
N PRO A 113 16.96 38.67 -39.59
CA PRO A 113 16.61 37.38 -39.00
C PRO A 113 15.60 37.51 -37.84
N ILE A 114 14.45 36.87 -37.97
CA ILE A 114 13.44 36.83 -36.91
C ILE A 114 13.97 35.96 -35.77
N ARG A 115 14.04 36.54 -34.56
CA ARG A 115 14.38 35.83 -33.33
C ARG A 115 13.49 34.62 -33.14
N GLY A 116 14.11 33.46 -32.92
CA GLY A 116 13.41 32.28 -32.45
C GLY A 116 12.72 32.51 -31.09
N ARG A 117 11.79 31.62 -30.72
CA ARG A 117 10.95 31.74 -29.51
C ARG A 117 11.75 32.06 -28.23
N SER A 118 12.89 31.38 -28.04
CA SER A 118 13.77 31.59 -26.88
C SER A 118 14.42 32.98 -26.92
N ALA A 119 15.04 33.36 -28.05
CA ALA A 119 15.70 34.66 -28.20
C ALA A 119 14.72 35.83 -28.07
N ALA A 120 13.48 35.69 -28.58
CA ALA A 120 12.45 36.72 -28.46
C ALA A 120 12.00 36.97 -27.00
N ARG A 121 12.02 35.94 -26.14
CA ARG A 121 11.70 36.07 -24.71
C ARG A 121 12.84 36.66 -23.88
N LEU A 122 14.08 36.45 -24.32
CA LEU A 122 15.29 36.87 -23.60
C LEU A 122 15.75 38.28 -23.97
N ALA A 123 15.60 38.67 -25.25
CA ALA A 123 16.07 39.94 -25.78
C ALA A 123 15.57 41.17 -24.98
N PRO A 124 14.27 41.31 -24.64
CA PRO A 124 13.79 42.47 -23.88
C PRO A 124 14.38 42.57 -22.47
N LYS A 125 14.82 41.44 -21.91
CA LYS A 125 15.46 41.36 -20.59
C LYS A 125 16.98 41.43 -20.66
N ARG A 126 17.56 41.56 -21.87
CA ARG A 126 19.00 41.51 -22.14
C ARG A 126 19.68 40.25 -21.60
N LEU A 127 18.93 39.15 -21.55
CA LEU A 127 19.45 37.86 -21.10
C LEU A 127 19.97 37.06 -22.29
N THR A 128 20.96 36.21 -22.05
CA THR A 128 21.49 35.27 -23.04
C THR A 128 21.08 33.85 -22.70
N LYS A 129 20.84 33.04 -23.74
CA LYS A 129 20.54 31.62 -23.57
C LYS A 129 21.86 30.90 -23.21
N PRO A 130 21.91 30.10 -22.13
CA PRO A 130 23.07 29.26 -21.82
C PRO A 130 23.39 28.30 -22.97
N THR A 131 24.67 27.98 -23.17
CA THR A 131 25.06 26.95 -24.14
C THR A 131 24.60 25.56 -23.67
N LYS A 132 24.64 24.58 -24.58
CA LYS A 132 24.28 23.20 -24.25
C LYS A 132 25.18 22.66 -23.13
N GLU A 133 26.49 22.89 -23.24
CA GLU A 133 27.51 22.41 -22.32
C GLU A 133 27.32 23.01 -20.92
N GLN A 134 27.01 24.31 -20.84
CA GLN A 134 26.73 24.97 -19.57
C GLN A 134 25.47 24.40 -18.91
N LEU A 135 24.43 24.13 -19.70
CA LEU A 135 23.18 23.57 -19.18
C LEU A 135 23.37 22.10 -18.76
N GLU A 136 24.17 21.32 -19.48
CA GLU A 136 24.55 19.95 -19.12
C GLU A 136 25.37 19.93 -17.83
N GLN A 137 26.37 20.80 -17.69
CA GLN A 137 27.17 20.90 -16.47
C GLN A 137 26.29 21.22 -15.25
N TRP A 138 25.45 22.26 -15.32
CA TRP A 138 24.59 22.62 -14.19
C TRP A 138 23.52 21.56 -13.90
N TYR A 139 22.89 21.04 -14.96
CA TYR A 139 21.77 20.13 -14.79
C TYR A 139 22.24 18.72 -14.48
N VAL A 140 23.10 18.11 -15.28
CA VAL A 140 23.52 16.70 -15.16
C VAL A 140 24.58 16.52 -14.07
N ASP A 141 25.70 17.24 -14.16
CA ASP A 141 26.87 17.01 -13.31
C ASP A 141 26.68 17.60 -11.91
N GLU A 142 26.33 18.89 -11.84
CA GLU A 142 26.13 19.62 -10.58
C GLU A 142 24.76 19.31 -9.95
N LYS A 143 23.89 18.55 -10.63
CA LYS A 143 22.55 18.14 -10.18
C LYS A 143 21.66 19.31 -9.70
N ILE A 144 21.86 20.51 -10.25
CA ILE A 144 21.10 21.70 -9.87
C ILE A 144 19.66 21.58 -10.38
N ILE A 145 18.69 21.89 -9.51
CA ILE A 145 17.28 21.82 -9.88
C ILE A 145 16.90 22.96 -10.86
N PRO A 146 15.96 22.71 -11.81
CA PRO A 146 15.57 23.70 -12.81
C PRO A 146 15.15 25.07 -12.27
N SER A 147 14.57 25.13 -11.07
CA SER A 147 14.17 26.39 -10.43
C SER A 147 15.37 27.24 -9.97
N GLN A 148 16.45 26.60 -9.53
CA GLN A 148 17.70 27.28 -9.16
C GLN A 148 18.43 27.76 -10.41
N ILE A 149 18.49 26.95 -11.47
CA ILE A 149 19.03 27.36 -12.79
C ILE A 149 18.22 28.55 -13.32
N ALA A 150 16.89 28.48 -13.25
CA ALA A 150 16.00 29.56 -13.67
C ALA A 150 16.28 30.87 -12.91
N LYS A 151 16.49 30.80 -11.58
CA LYS A 151 16.88 31.96 -10.76
C LYS A 151 18.26 32.50 -11.14
N LYS A 152 19.24 31.61 -11.38
CA LYS A 152 20.61 31.97 -11.81
C LYS A 152 20.62 32.70 -13.16
N VAL A 153 19.77 32.28 -14.10
CA VAL A 153 19.69 32.84 -15.46
C VAL A 153 18.64 33.97 -15.57
N GLY A 154 17.79 34.18 -14.56
CA GLY A 154 16.74 35.22 -14.59
C GLY A 154 15.52 34.87 -15.44
N VAL A 155 15.25 33.58 -15.65
CA VAL A 155 14.13 33.08 -16.47
C VAL A 155 13.13 32.27 -15.64
N ASN A 156 12.02 31.86 -16.25
CA ASN A 156 11.08 30.95 -15.60
C ASN A 156 11.55 29.50 -15.76
N THR A 157 11.21 28.63 -14.81
CA THR A 157 11.48 27.18 -14.83
C THR A 157 11.00 26.52 -16.12
N SER A 158 9.86 26.94 -16.67
CA SER A 158 9.34 26.43 -17.95
C SER A 158 10.30 26.70 -19.12
N THR A 159 11.04 27.82 -19.08
CA THR A 159 12.04 28.16 -20.10
C THR A 159 13.24 27.22 -20.03
N ILE A 160 13.68 26.85 -18.82
CA ILE A 160 14.74 25.83 -18.64
C ILE A 160 14.27 24.48 -19.19
N LYS A 161 13.01 24.08 -18.94
CA LYS A 161 12.43 22.85 -19.48
C LYS A 161 12.30 22.87 -21.01
N ASP A 162 12.02 24.04 -21.60
CA ASP A 162 12.04 24.22 -23.06
C ASP A 162 13.46 24.00 -23.61
N TRP A 163 14.50 24.56 -22.96
CA TRP A 163 15.90 24.40 -23.38
C TRP A 163 16.43 22.97 -23.22
N LEU A 164 16.10 22.28 -22.13
CA LEU A 164 16.46 20.87 -21.95
C LEU A 164 15.91 20.01 -23.11
N ARG A 165 14.66 20.26 -23.54
CA ARG A 165 14.06 19.59 -24.71
C ARG A 165 14.74 19.97 -26.01
N GLU A 166 15.02 21.25 -26.21
CA GLU A 166 15.69 21.76 -27.41
C GLU A 166 17.11 21.18 -27.59
N TYR A 167 17.84 20.98 -26.48
CA TYR A 167 19.18 20.40 -26.49
C TYR A 167 19.21 18.87 -26.36
N HIS A 168 18.05 18.22 -26.36
CA HIS A 168 17.91 16.76 -26.19
C HIS A 168 18.53 16.21 -24.90
N ILE A 169 18.54 17.01 -23.83
CA ILE A 169 18.99 16.60 -22.50
C ILE A 169 17.81 15.91 -21.81
N GLN A 170 18.03 14.67 -21.34
CA GLN A 170 16.99 13.88 -20.70
C GLN A 170 16.48 14.57 -19.43
N ILE A 171 15.17 14.85 -19.39
CA ILE A 171 14.54 15.46 -18.22
C ILE A 171 14.42 14.38 -17.14
N ARG A 172 14.96 14.67 -15.95
CA ARG A 172 14.82 13.84 -14.76
C ARG A 172 13.36 13.49 -14.50
N ASN A 173 13.14 12.26 -14.04
CA ASN A 173 11.82 11.85 -13.61
C ASN A 173 11.38 12.66 -12.37
N PRO A 174 10.07 12.80 -12.12
CA PRO A 174 9.56 13.59 -11.00
C PRO A 174 10.10 13.16 -9.62
N SER A 175 10.30 11.86 -9.41
CA SER A 175 10.81 11.31 -8.15
C SER A 175 12.24 11.75 -7.86
N GLU A 176 13.12 11.69 -8.86
CA GLU A 176 14.51 12.14 -8.76
C GLU A 176 14.58 13.66 -8.53
N ALA A 177 13.75 14.43 -9.24
CA ALA A 177 13.66 15.88 -9.04
C ALA A 177 13.17 16.25 -7.62
N GLN A 178 12.27 15.45 -7.05
CA GLN A 178 11.79 15.64 -5.68
C GLN A 178 12.86 15.33 -4.64
N LEU A 179 13.65 14.27 -4.83
CA LEU A 179 14.76 13.92 -3.93
C LEU A 179 15.81 15.04 -3.88
N LEU A 180 16.24 15.54 -5.04
CA LEU A 180 17.21 16.63 -5.12
C LEU A 180 16.70 17.93 -4.50
N ARG A 181 15.38 18.20 -4.54
CA ARG A 181 14.78 19.36 -3.89
C ARG A 181 14.89 19.32 -2.36
N VAL A 182 14.89 18.11 -1.79
CA VAL A 182 15.04 17.88 -0.34
C VAL A 182 16.54 17.74 0.05
N GLY A 183 17.46 17.81 -0.93
CA GLY A 183 18.89 17.64 -0.70
C GLY A 183 19.33 16.19 -0.57
N ILE A 184 18.48 15.24 -0.97
CA ILE A 184 18.77 13.81 -0.90
C ILE A 184 19.23 13.34 -2.27
N THR A 185 20.40 12.71 -2.33
CA THR A 185 20.89 12.02 -3.52
C THR A 185 20.54 10.55 -3.45
N LYS A 186 20.01 10.00 -4.55
CA LYS A 186 19.81 8.56 -4.69
C LYS A 186 21.17 7.84 -4.54
N PRO A 187 21.30 6.83 -3.65
CA PRO A 187 22.53 6.07 -3.49
C PRO A 187 22.85 5.25 -4.75
N THR A 188 24.13 4.94 -4.97
CA THR A 188 24.53 4.09 -6.10
C THR A 188 24.09 2.64 -5.90
N LYS A 189 24.16 1.84 -6.97
CA LYS A 189 23.83 0.41 -6.90
C LYS A 189 24.71 -0.30 -5.87
N GLU A 190 26.00 0.00 -5.88
CA GLU A 190 27.02 -0.62 -5.03
C GLU A 190 26.79 -0.28 -3.55
N GLU A 191 26.46 0.98 -3.25
CA GLU A 191 26.12 1.42 -1.89
C GLU A 191 24.86 0.72 -1.37
N LEU A 192 23.82 0.66 -2.21
CA LEU A 192 22.56 0.03 -1.84
C LEU A 192 22.72 -1.49 -1.65
N GLU A 193 23.52 -2.14 -2.49
CA GLU A 193 23.85 -3.57 -2.38
C GLU A 193 24.69 -3.86 -1.14
N LYS A 194 25.66 -3.01 -0.81
CA LYS A 194 26.43 -3.12 0.43
C LYS A 194 25.51 -3.06 1.66
N TRP A 195 24.67 -2.03 1.77
CA TRP A 195 23.79 -1.90 2.93
C TRP A 195 22.72 -2.99 2.99
N TYR A 196 22.08 -3.28 1.85
CA TYR A 196 20.99 -4.23 1.82
C TYR A 196 21.51 -5.66 1.96
N VAL A 197 22.43 -6.11 1.11
CA VAL A 197 22.87 -7.52 1.05
C VAL A 197 23.91 -7.84 2.12
N HIS A 198 24.99 -7.05 2.21
CA HIS A 198 26.14 -7.38 3.06
C HIS A 198 25.95 -6.98 4.52
N GLU A 199 25.40 -5.79 4.77
CA GLU A 199 25.13 -5.29 6.13
C GLU A 199 23.76 -5.74 6.67
N GLU A 200 23.01 -6.53 5.90
CA GLU A 200 21.68 -7.07 6.24
C GLU A 200 20.64 -6.03 6.72
N LYS A 201 20.83 -4.75 6.37
CA LYS A 201 19.88 -3.69 6.71
C LYS A 201 18.58 -3.89 5.94
N ASN A 202 17.46 -3.64 6.61
CA ASN A 202 16.16 -3.65 5.97
C ASN A 202 15.87 -2.31 5.28
N ALA A 203 14.89 -2.30 4.37
CA ALA A 203 14.54 -1.11 3.58
C ALA A 203 14.09 0.08 4.45
N ALA A 204 13.54 -0.16 5.65
CA ALA A 204 13.17 0.92 6.58
C ALA A 204 14.40 1.55 7.23
N GLN A 205 15.37 0.76 7.68
CA GLN A 205 16.64 1.25 8.24
C GLN A 205 17.46 2.03 7.20
N ILE A 206 17.50 1.53 5.96
CA ILE A 206 18.14 2.26 4.86
C ILE A 206 17.40 3.58 4.60
N GLY A 207 16.07 3.56 4.64
CA GLY A 207 15.24 4.74 4.50
C GLY A 207 15.51 5.80 5.57
N GLU A 208 15.59 5.39 6.84
CA GLU A 208 15.93 6.28 7.96
C GLU A 208 17.33 6.90 7.79
N ASN A 209 18.33 6.11 7.38
CA ASN A 209 19.69 6.62 7.16
C ASN A 209 19.77 7.64 6.02
N VAL A 210 18.99 7.45 4.95
CA VAL A 210 19.00 8.30 3.76
C VAL A 210 17.97 9.44 3.84
N GLY A 211 17.03 9.38 4.79
CA GLY A 211 15.94 10.34 4.95
C GLY A 211 14.76 10.12 3.99
N VAL A 212 14.51 8.89 3.56
CA VAL A 212 13.42 8.53 2.63
C VAL A 212 12.49 7.45 3.19
N PRO A 213 11.22 7.39 2.76
CA PRO A 213 10.34 6.27 3.11
C PRO A 213 10.87 4.92 2.58
N ASN A 214 10.56 3.83 3.30
CA ASN A 214 10.95 2.47 2.93
C ASN A 214 10.50 2.06 1.51
N GLY A 215 9.33 2.55 1.06
CA GLY A 215 8.82 2.31 -0.29
C GLY A 215 9.73 2.86 -1.38
N THR A 216 10.40 3.99 -1.13
CA THR A 216 11.38 4.58 -2.04
C THR A 216 12.60 3.67 -2.19
N VAL A 217 13.09 3.11 -1.07
CA VAL A 217 14.20 2.15 -1.07
C VAL A 217 13.82 0.86 -1.81
N LEU A 218 12.61 0.35 -1.61
CA LEU A 218 12.11 -0.82 -2.35
C LEU A 218 12.04 -0.57 -3.86
N ASN A 219 11.69 0.64 -4.28
CA ASN A 219 11.70 1.02 -5.69
C ASN A 219 13.12 1.08 -6.24
N TRP A 220 14.10 1.60 -5.47
CA TRP A 220 15.50 1.60 -5.89
C TRP A 220 16.06 0.17 -6.02
N LEU A 221 15.71 -0.73 -5.10
CA LEU A 221 16.10 -2.15 -5.20
C LEU A 221 15.56 -2.78 -6.48
N LYS A 222 14.30 -2.49 -6.86
CA LYS A 222 13.72 -2.95 -8.13
C LYS A 222 14.43 -2.35 -9.34
N GLU A 223 14.71 -1.05 -9.32
CA GLU A 223 15.35 -0.34 -10.43
C GLU A 223 16.78 -0.83 -10.69
N TYR A 224 17.49 -1.27 -9.63
CA TYR A 224 18.84 -1.82 -9.73
C TYR A 224 18.89 -3.35 -9.87
N ASP A 225 17.75 -4.01 -10.02
CA ASP A 225 17.59 -5.46 -10.09
C ASP A 225 18.20 -6.21 -8.89
N ILE A 226 18.13 -5.62 -7.69
CA ILE A 226 18.57 -6.25 -6.44
C ILE A 226 17.40 -7.08 -5.88
N PRO A 227 17.59 -8.40 -5.62
CA PRO A 227 16.52 -9.27 -5.13
C PRO A 227 15.90 -8.78 -3.82
N ILE A 228 14.59 -8.53 -3.83
CA ILE A 228 13.86 -8.10 -2.63
C ILE A 228 13.61 -9.31 -1.73
N ARG A 229 14.06 -9.23 -0.48
CA ARG A 229 13.80 -10.23 0.56
C ARG A 229 12.30 -10.41 0.77
N SER A 230 11.91 -11.66 1.01
CA SER A 230 10.54 -11.95 1.39
C SER A 230 10.19 -11.32 2.75
N VAL A 231 8.90 -11.10 3.00
CA VAL A 231 8.40 -10.65 4.31
C VAL A 231 8.87 -11.58 5.43
N SER A 232 8.98 -12.88 5.14
CA SER A 232 9.41 -13.89 6.10
C SER A 232 10.91 -13.75 6.43
N GLU A 233 11.77 -13.57 5.44
CA GLU A 233 13.21 -13.30 5.67
C GLU A 233 13.43 -11.99 6.42
N THR A 234 12.66 -10.95 6.08
CA THR A 234 12.73 -9.67 6.78
C THR A 234 12.35 -9.81 8.25
N MET A 235 11.33 -10.63 8.56
CA MET A 235 10.90 -10.92 9.92
C MET A 235 11.96 -11.73 10.69
N LEU A 236 12.58 -12.72 10.05
CA LEU A 236 13.64 -13.54 10.63
C LEU A 236 14.84 -12.67 11.01
N LEU A 237 15.33 -11.81 10.11
CA LEU A 237 16.42 -10.86 10.37
C LEU A 237 16.08 -9.92 11.52
N ARG A 238 14.87 -9.34 11.54
CA ARG A 238 14.42 -8.44 12.61
C ARG A 238 14.46 -9.11 13.99
N LYS A 239 14.11 -10.40 14.06
CA LYS A 239 14.11 -11.18 15.31
C LYS A 239 15.43 -11.92 15.57
N ARG A 240 16.44 -11.77 14.69
CA ARG A 240 17.69 -12.54 14.70
C ARG A 240 17.46 -14.06 14.75
N LEU A 241 16.41 -14.52 14.07
CA LEU A 241 16.06 -15.93 13.96
C LEU A 241 16.56 -16.49 12.62
N THR A 242 16.96 -17.75 12.61
CA THR A 242 17.37 -18.44 11.38
C THR A 242 16.21 -19.21 10.77
N LYS A 243 16.19 -19.27 9.43
CA LYS A 243 15.24 -20.11 8.70
C LYS A 243 15.68 -21.58 8.87
N PRO A 244 14.84 -22.45 9.45
CA PRO A 244 15.21 -23.85 9.62
C PRO A 244 15.26 -24.54 8.25
N THR A 245 16.28 -25.38 8.03
CA THR A 245 16.39 -26.15 6.79
C THR A 245 15.36 -27.28 6.76
N LYS A 246 15.17 -27.88 5.58
CA LYS A 246 14.28 -29.03 5.43
C LYS A 246 14.75 -30.18 6.32
N GLU A 247 16.05 -30.45 6.34
CA GLU A 247 16.68 -31.54 7.09
C GLU A 247 16.52 -31.32 8.60
N GLN A 248 16.69 -30.08 9.08
CA GLN A 248 16.45 -29.74 10.48
C GLN A 248 15.00 -29.96 10.89
N LEU A 249 14.05 -29.54 10.06
CA LEU A 249 12.63 -29.75 10.33
C LEU A 249 12.24 -31.23 10.25
N GLU A 250 12.79 -32.01 9.31
CA GLU A 250 12.59 -33.46 9.26
C GLU A 250 13.18 -34.15 10.47
N GLN A 251 14.38 -33.77 10.89
CA GLN A 251 15.00 -34.32 12.09
C GLN A 251 14.17 -34.03 13.35
N TRP A 252 13.77 -32.78 13.59
CA TRP A 252 12.98 -32.44 14.78
C TRP A 252 11.56 -32.99 14.73
N TYR A 253 10.88 -32.87 13.58
CA TYR A 253 9.47 -33.20 13.45
C TYR A 253 9.21 -34.66 13.08
N VAL A 254 10.06 -35.32 12.30
CA VAL A 254 9.88 -36.73 11.89
C VAL A 254 10.66 -37.66 12.81
N SER A 255 11.97 -37.47 12.95
CA SER A 255 12.86 -38.35 13.71
C SER A 255 12.66 -38.22 15.23
N GLU A 256 12.85 -37.01 15.77
CA GLU A 256 12.80 -36.73 17.22
C GLU A 256 11.38 -36.60 17.76
N ARG A 257 10.38 -36.60 16.87
CA ARG A 257 8.95 -36.52 17.19
C ARG A 257 8.53 -35.32 18.04
N LYS A 258 9.26 -34.21 17.97
CA LYS A 258 8.90 -32.97 18.67
C LYS A 258 7.59 -32.38 18.15
N SER A 259 6.79 -31.82 19.06
CA SER A 259 5.56 -31.09 18.71
C SER A 259 5.87 -29.69 18.16
N PHE A 260 4.92 -29.06 17.47
CA PHE A 260 5.09 -27.66 17.01
C PHE A 260 5.41 -26.71 18.17
N ALA A 261 4.81 -26.93 19.34
CA ALA A 261 5.08 -26.13 20.54
C ALA A 261 6.51 -26.33 21.08
N GLN A 262 7.05 -27.54 21.01
CA GLN A 262 8.44 -27.81 21.41
C GLN A 262 9.41 -27.16 20.42
N ILE A 263 9.21 -27.34 19.11
CA ILE A 263 10.06 -26.71 18.08
C ILE A 263 10.00 -25.18 18.19
N ALA A 264 8.82 -24.61 18.48
CA ALA A 264 8.64 -23.18 18.69
C ALA A 264 9.45 -22.64 19.87
N ARG A 265 9.53 -23.39 20.98
CA ARG A 265 10.35 -23.01 22.14
C ARG A 265 11.84 -23.08 21.84
N ASP A 266 12.26 -24.14 21.14
CA ASP A 266 13.68 -24.36 20.82
C ASP A 266 14.21 -23.35 19.78
N THR A 267 13.36 -22.93 18.84
CA THR A 267 13.75 -22.07 17.70
C THR A 267 13.30 -20.62 17.84
N GLY A 268 12.40 -20.30 18.78
CA GLY A 268 11.76 -18.97 18.89
C GLY A 268 10.76 -18.66 17.75
N LEU A 269 10.51 -19.61 16.85
CA LEU A 269 9.56 -19.45 15.75
C LEU A 269 8.12 -19.68 16.22
N GLY A 270 7.15 -18.98 15.60
CA GLY A 270 5.75 -19.25 15.86
C GLY A 270 5.31 -20.63 15.33
N GLN A 271 4.40 -21.32 16.03
CA GLN A 271 3.90 -22.64 15.64
C GLN A 271 3.33 -22.67 14.21
N THR A 272 2.64 -21.59 13.81
CA THR A 272 2.11 -21.41 12.45
C THR A 272 3.21 -21.27 11.39
N THR A 273 4.34 -20.66 11.76
CA THR A 273 5.49 -20.50 10.86
C THR A 273 6.18 -21.85 10.61
N ILE A 274 6.32 -22.66 11.67
CA ILE A 274 6.85 -24.02 11.58
C ILE A 274 5.96 -24.89 10.69
N ARG A 275 4.65 -24.87 10.91
CA ARG A 275 3.67 -25.57 10.06
C ARG A 275 3.82 -25.19 8.58
N ARG A 276 3.87 -23.89 8.29
CA ARG A 276 4.02 -23.39 6.92
C ARG A 276 5.34 -23.83 6.27
N TYR A 277 6.43 -23.93 7.04
CA TYR A 277 7.69 -24.45 6.53
C TYR A 277 7.62 -25.95 6.23
N LEU A 278 6.99 -26.75 7.09
CA LEU A 278 6.77 -28.18 6.82
C LEU A 278 5.94 -28.38 5.55
N GLU A 279 4.84 -27.63 5.39
CA GLU A 279 4.01 -27.65 4.18
C GLU A 279 4.82 -27.23 2.93
N ARG A 280 5.59 -26.14 3.01
CA ARG A 280 6.43 -25.66 1.89
C ARG A 280 7.54 -26.66 1.50
N TYR A 281 8.12 -27.36 2.47
CA TYR A 281 9.17 -28.35 2.23
C TYR A 281 8.64 -29.73 1.84
N GLY A 282 7.31 -29.90 1.81
CA GLY A 282 6.66 -31.16 1.46
C GLY A 282 6.80 -32.24 2.54
N VAL A 283 7.05 -31.86 3.80
CA VAL A 283 7.13 -32.80 4.91
C VAL A 283 5.70 -33.15 5.33
N PRO A 284 5.29 -34.43 5.29
CA PRO A 284 3.92 -34.81 5.61
C PRO A 284 3.60 -34.44 7.06
N LEU A 285 2.57 -33.60 7.23
CA LEU A 285 2.05 -33.30 8.56
C LEU A 285 1.52 -34.59 9.16
N ARG A 286 1.84 -34.82 10.44
CA ARG A 286 1.23 -35.90 11.22
C ARG A 286 -0.25 -35.60 11.34
N THR A 287 -1.06 -36.17 10.46
CA THR A 287 -2.51 -36.20 10.61
C THR A 287 -2.80 -36.99 11.88
N SER A 288 -3.09 -36.27 12.96
CA SER A 288 -3.51 -36.85 14.23
C SER A 288 -4.95 -37.36 14.09
N VAL A 289 -5.10 -38.48 13.40
CA VAL A 289 -6.36 -39.21 13.32
C VAL A 289 -6.11 -40.54 14.00
N ILE A 290 -6.31 -40.58 15.31
CA ILE A 290 -6.34 -41.84 16.04
C ILE A 290 -7.50 -42.68 15.49
N SER A 291 -7.23 -43.93 15.11
CA SER A 291 -8.29 -44.86 14.70
C SER A 291 -9.12 -45.33 15.90
N PRO A 292 -10.36 -45.82 15.71
CA PRO A 292 -11.16 -46.37 16.83
C PRO A 292 -10.40 -47.42 17.65
N GLN A 293 -9.63 -48.29 16.99
CA GLN A 293 -8.83 -49.31 17.67
C GLN A 293 -7.69 -48.71 18.50
N GLN A 294 -7.01 -47.68 17.97
CA GLN A 294 -5.95 -46.98 18.71
C GLN A 294 -6.53 -46.20 19.90
N PHE A 295 -7.74 -45.64 19.75
CA PHE A 295 -8.46 -44.99 20.83
C PHE A 295 -8.82 -45.98 21.94
N LEU A 296 -9.37 -47.14 21.61
CA LEU A 296 -9.63 -48.21 22.59
C LEU A 296 -8.35 -48.69 23.28
N ASN A 297 -7.25 -48.84 22.54
CA ASN A 297 -5.94 -49.20 23.13
C ASN A 297 -5.44 -48.13 24.11
N LEU A 298 -5.70 -46.83 23.86
CA LEU A 298 -5.39 -45.76 24.80
C LEU A 298 -6.19 -45.92 26.09
N LEU A 299 -7.50 -46.19 26.01
CA LEU A 299 -8.36 -46.38 27.18
C LEU A 299 -8.01 -47.64 27.98
N GLN A 300 -7.53 -48.70 27.32
CA GLN A 300 -7.05 -49.90 28.01
C GLN A 300 -5.75 -49.66 28.78
N LYS A 301 -4.84 -48.82 28.27
CA LYS A 301 -3.54 -48.55 28.90
C LYS A 301 -3.60 -47.44 29.95
N ASP A 302 -4.42 -46.42 29.72
CA ASP A 302 -4.48 -45.23 30.59
C ASP A 302 -5.83 -45.15 31.32
N LYS A 303 -5.78 -45.37 32.64
CA LYS A 303 -6.94 -45.30 33.52
C LYS A 303 -7.57 -43.91 33.55
N THR A 304 -6.77 -42.84 33.42
CA THR A 304 -7.27 -41.47 33.42
C THR A 304 -8.09 -41.19 32.16
N ALA A 305 -7.55 -41.58 30.99
CA ALA A 305 -8.26 -41.47 29.73
C ALA A 305 -9.59 -42.26 29.76
N ARG A 306 -9.56 -43.48 30.30
CA ARG A 306 -10.74 -44.34 30.47
C ARG A 306 -11.81 -43.67 31.33
N ASN A 307 -11.45 -43.18 32.51
CA ASN A 307 -12.40 -42.59 33.44
C ASN A 307 -13.01 -41.27 32.92
N LEU A 308 -12.21 -40.46 32.21
CA LEU A 308 -12.73 -39.25 31.55
C LEU A 308 -13.65 -39.58 30.37
N ALA A 309 -13.28 -40.55 29.53
CA ALA A 309 -14.12 -41.02 28.44
C ALA A 309 -15.46 -41.58 28.93
N ALA A 310 -15.42 -42.35 30.03
CA ALA A 310 -16.60 -42.84 30.72
C ALA A 310 -17.48 -41.67 31.22
N ALA A 311 -16.89 -40.72 31.94
CA ALA A 311 -17.60 -39.55 32.45
C ALA A 311 -18.25 -38.72 31.33
N SER A 312 -17.57 -38.57 30.18
CA SER A 312 -18.14 -37.92 28.99
C SER A 312 -19.39 -38.65 28.49
N LEU A 313 -19.37 -39.99 28.41
CA LEU A 313 -20.55 -40.76 27.96
C LEU A 313 -21.74 -40.60 28.90
N PHE A 314 -21.52 -40.61 30.22
CA PHE A 314 -22.59 -40.47 31.21
C PHE A 314 -23.22 -39.06 31.25
N LEU A 315 -22.44 -38.03 30.94
CA LEU A 315 -22.91 -36.64 30.92
C LEU A 315 -23.57 -36.23 29.60
N ASN A 316 -23.47 -37.04 28.54
CA ASN A 316 -24.07 -36.79 27.23
C ASN A 316 -23.84 -35.34 26.73
N ASP A 317 -24.89 -34.52 26.62
CA ASP A 317 -24.83 -33.15 26.10
C ASP A 317 -24.02 -32.19 26.99
N GLU A 318 -23.75 -32.57 28.24
CA GLU A 318 -22.95 -31.79 29.20
C GLU A 318 -21.46 -32.21 29.21
N SER A 319 -21.04 -33.06 28.28
CA SER A 319 -19.68 -33.60 28.21
C SER A 319 -18.63 -32.65 27.60
N TYR A 320 -19.05 -31.49 27.07
CA TYR A 320 -18.19 -30.55 26.34
C TYR A 320 -16.90 -30.20 27.10
N ASP A 321 -17.02 -29.80 28.37
CA ASP A 321 -15.85 -29.41 29.16
C ASP A 321 -14.92 -30.61 29.42
N ILE A 322 -15.45 -31.84 29.55
CA ILE A 322 -14.65 -33.05 29.75
C ILE A 322 -13.91 -33.43 28.48
N GLU A 323 -14.57 -33.36 27.32
CA GLU A 323 -13.91 -33.62 26.04
C GLU A 323 -12.78 -32.63 25.78
N GLN A 324 -13.00 -31.36 26.11
CA GLN A 324 -11.95 -30.33 26.09
C GLN A 324 -10.81 -30.64 27.05
N VAL A 325 -11.11 -31.25 28.21
CA VAL A 325 -10.08 -31.73 29.14
C VAL A 325 -9.28 -32.89 28.55
N ILE A 326 -9.94 -33.86 27.92
CA ILE A 326 -9.27 -34.99 27.26
C ILE A 326 -8.34 -34.47 26.14
N ILE A 327 -8.81 -33.55 25.30
CA ILE A 327 -7.98 -32.95 24.23
C ILE A 327 -6.75 -32.24 24.83
N GLY A 328 -6.93 -31.47 25.91
CA GLY A 328 -5.83 -30.77 26.56
C GLY A 328 -4.79 -31.70 27.20
N LEU A 329 -5.23 -32.81 27.80
CA LEU A 329 -4.35 -33.78 28.47
C LEU A 329 -3.60 -34.69 27.49
N TYR A 330 -4.25 -35.03 26.38
CA TYR A 330 -3.77 -35.91 25.32
C TYR A 330 -3.55 -35.15 24.02
N ASP A 331 -3.01 -33.93 24.14
CA ASP A 331 -2.74 -33.06 22.99
C ASP A 331 -1.97 -33.79 21.88
N GLY A 332 -2.41 -33.60 20.64
CA GLY A 332 -1.86 -34.26 19.48
C GLY A 332 -2.33 -35.70 19.22
N HIS A 333 -3.27 -36.27 20.00
CA HIS A 333 -3.94 -37.55 19.68
C HIS A 333 -5.26 -37.40 18.94
N PHE A 334 -5.89 -36.24 19.04
CA PHE A 334 -7.17 -35.93 18.43
C PHE A 334 -7.04 -34.66 17.56
N LYS A 335 -7.70 -34.66 16.40
CA LYS A 335 -7.76 -33.55 15.45
C LYS A 335 -8.54 -32.36 16.01
N ASP A 336 -9.73 -32.65 16.52
CA ASP A 336 -10.68 -31.68 17.04
C ASP A 336 -11.64 -32.39 18.02
N GLN A 337 -12.47 -31.61 18.72
CA GLN A 337 -13.43 -32.15 19.66
C GLN A 337 -14.50 -33.00 18.96
N GLU A 338 -14.94 -32.60 17.78
CA GLU A 338 -15.97 -33.30 17.02
C GLU A 338 -15.52 -34.75 16.70
N GLN A 339 -14.24 -34.93 16.35
CA GLN A 339 -13.66 -36.24 16.18
C GLN A 339 -13.66 -37.06 17.48
N LEU A 340 -13.26 -36.47 18.62
CA LEU A 340 -13.28 -37.16 19.91
C LEU A 340 -14.71 -37.58 20.29
N HIS A 341 -15.68 -36.67 20.14
CA HIS A 341 -17.09 -36.95 20.41
C HIS A 341 -17.60 -38.12 19.55
N LYS A 342 -17.26 -38.12 18.26
CA LYS A 342 -17.59 -39.21 17.34
C LYS A 342 -16.96 -40.53 17.76
N LEU A 343 -15.69 -40.53 18.19
CA LEU A 343 -15.00 -41.72 18.68
C LEU A 343 -15.64 -42.28 19.97
N LEU A 344 -16.01 -41.41 20.90
CA LEU A 344 -16.72 -41.77 22.13
C LEU A 344 -18.05 -42.46 21.80
N LYS A 345 -18.89 -41.84 20.96
CA LYS A 345 -20.19 -42.41 20.56
C LYS A 345 -20.06 -43.72 19.77
N GLN A 346 -19.09 -43.81 18.86
CA GLN A 346 -18.85 -45.03 18.08
C GLN A 346 -18.32 -46.19 18.92
N SER A 347 -17.59 -45.89 20.00
CA SER A 347 -16.93 -46.88 20.85
C SER A 347 -17.68 -47.14 22.16
N GLU A 348 -18.88 -46.58 22.33
CA GLU A 348 -19.64 -46.56 23.60
C GLU A 348 -19.76 -47.95 24.25
N LYS A 349 -20.23 -48.96 23.49
CA LYS A 349 -20.40 -50.34 24.01
C LYS A 349 -19.08 -50.95 24.50
N GLU A 350 -17.99 -50.69 23.79
CA GLU A 350 -16.69 -51.25 24.14
C GLU A 350 -16.07 -50.49 25.32
N ILE A 351 -16.33 -49.19 25.44
CA ILE A 351 -15.94 -48.40 26.61
C ILE A 351 -16.62 -48.93 27.86
N TYR A 352 -17.94 -49.19 27.82
CA TYR A 352 -18.65 -49.83 28.93
C TYR A 352 -18.04 -51.19 29.29
N ARG A 353 -17.71 -52.03 28.30
CA ARG A 353 -17.05 -53.32 28.53
C ARG A 353 -15.67 -53.18 29.21
N ILE A 354 -14.85 -52.23 28.76
CA ILE A 354 -13.52 -51.95 29.35
C ILE A 354 -13.67 -51.48 30.81
N ILE A 355 -14.70 -50.70 31.09
CA ILE A 355 -15.03 -50.23 32.44
C ILE A 355 -15.46 -51.41 33.31
N GLU A 356 -16.42 -52.23 32.88
CA GLU A 356 -16.87 -53.44 33.58
C GLU A 356 -15.71 -54.39 33.92
N GLN A 357 -14.78 -54.60 32.99
CA GLN A 357 -13.60 -55.43 33.20
C GLN A 357 -12.57 -54.81 34.17
N GLY A 358 -12.49 -53.48 34.23
CA GLY A 358 -11.61 -52.76 35.15
C GLY A 358 -12.21 -52.50 36.54
N ILE A 359 -13.53 -52.67 36.70
CA ILE A 359 -14.32 -52.38 37.91
C ILE A 359 -14.15 -53.40 39.03
N THR A 360 -13.37 -54.48 38.86
CA THR A 360 -13.15 -55.48 39.92
C THR A 360 -12.55 -54.91 41.22
N ASN A 361 -12.01 -53.68 41.21
CA ASN A 361 -11.59 -52.96 42.43
C ASN A 361 -12.55 -51.85 42.91
N LEU A 362 -13.57 -51.48 42.14
CA LEU A 362 -14.63 -50.57 42.59
C LEU A 362 -15.76 -51.32 43.30
N GLY A 363 -15.79 -52.65 43.26
CA GLY A 363 -16.76 -53.49 43.98
C GLY A 363 -16.85 -53.19 45.49
N PHE A 364 -15.81 -52.62 46.09
CA PHE A 364 -15.83 -52.19 47.50
C PHE A 364 -16.69 -50.93 47.75
N TYR A 365 -16.85 -50.07 46.73
CA TYR A 365 -17.67 -48.86 46.77
C TYR A 365 -19.06 -49.03 46.11
N ILE A 366 -19.25 -50.08 45.30
CA ILE A 366 -20.49 -50.36 44.56
C ILE A 366 -21.47 -51.17 45.44
N GLY A 367 -21.83 -50.60 46.58
CA GLY A 367 -23.02 -51.05 47.31
C GLY A 367 -24.32 -50.50 46.74
N ARG A 368 -24.28 -49.53 45.80
CA ARG A 368 -25.48 -48.78 45.34
C ARG A 368 -25.46 -48.21 43.91
N PHE A 369 -24.38 -48.32 43.14
CA PHE A 369 -24.25 -47.62 41.86
C PHE A 369 -24.47 -48.57 40.67
N SER A 370 -25.50 -48.35 39.85
CA SER A 370 -25.63 -49.04 38.56
C SER A 370 -24.71 -48.38 37.52
N ILE A 371 -24.12 -49.17 36.63
CA ILE A 371 -23.11 -48.73 35.64
C ILE A 371 -23.70 -47.80 34.54
N GLY A 372 -24.95 -47.34 34.70
CA GLY A 372 -25.61 -46.36 33.82
C GLY A 372 -26.06 -45.07 34.52
N ASP A 373 -25.84 -44.94 35.83
CA ASP A 373 -26.36 -43.83 36.62
C ASP A 373 -25.36 -42.67 36.67
N ARG A 374 -25.84 -41.43 36.49
CA ARG A 374 -25.05 -40.19 36.62
C ARG A 374 -24.37 -40.08 37.98
N SER A 375 -24.87 -40.79 38.99
CA SER A 375 -24.32 -40.85 40.34
C SER A 375 -22.88 -41.42 40.43
N ILE A 376 -22.37 -42.13 39.41
CA ILE A 376 -20.98 -42.62 39.37
C ILE A 376 -19.97 -41.58 38.83
N VAL A 377 -20.43 -40.57 38.09
CA VAL A 377 -19.60 -39.54 37.45
C VAL A 377 -18.65 -38.81 38.44
N PRO A 378 -19.09 -38.38 39.65
CA PRO A 378 -18.17 -37.75 40.60
C PRO A 378 -17.04 -38.67 41.07
N VAL A 379 -17.26 -40.00 41.12
CA VAL A 379 -16.23 -40.98 41.46
C VAL A 379 -15.20 -41.08 40.34
N LEU A 380 -15.67 -41.28 39.09
CA LEU A 380 -14.80 -41.39 37.91
C LEU A 380 -13.95 -40.14 37.71
N LEU A 381 -14.57 -38.96 37.82
CA LEU A 381 -13.87 -37.69 37.72
C LEU A 381 -12.86 -37.51 38.85
N GLY A 382 -13.21 -37.88 40.08
CA GLY A 382 -12.28 -37.78 41.20
C GLY A 382 -11.05 -38.65 41.03
N GLU A 383 -11.23 -39.91 40.63
CA GLU A 383 -10.11 -40.83 40.37
C GLU A 383 -9.27 -40.36 39.17
N ALA A 384 -9.91 -39.87 38.10
CA ALA A 384 -9.19 -39.32 36.95
C ALA A 384 -8.33 -38.12 37.37
N LEU A 385 -8.90 -37.17 38.10
CA LEU A 385 -8.21 -35.96 38.53
C LEU A 385 -7.00 -36.26 39.43
N LEU A 386 -7.10 -37.26 40.33
CA LEU A 386 -6.00 -37.67 41.21
C LEU A 386 -4.77 -38.18 40.44
N ASN A 387 -4.98 -38.78 39.27
CA ASN A 387 -3.92 -39.39 38.46
C ASN A 387 -3.32 -38.44 37.42
N ILE A 388 -3.85 -37.22 37.26
CA ILE A 388 -3.32 -36.25 36.30
C ILE A 388 -2.02 -35.63 36.83
N PRO A 389 -0.91 -35.71 36.07
CA PRO A 389 0.32 -35.00 36.43
C PRO A 389 0.09 -33.49 36.50
N GLY A 390 0.45 -32.86 37.62
CA GLY A 390 0.18 -31.43 37.86
C GLY A 390 0.79 -30.46 36.84
N ASN A 391 1.85 -30.88 36.12
CA ASN A 391 2.47 -30.12 35.03
C ASN A 391 1.64 -30.09 33.74
N LYS A 392 0.63 -30.97 33.61
CA LYS A 392 -0.28 -31.02 32.45
C LYS A 392 -1.55 -30.17 32.63
N VAL A 393 -1.81 -29.66 33.84
CA VAL A 393 -3.03 -28.87 34.12
C VAL A 393 -2.78 -27.38 33.91
N SER A 394 -3.21 -26.81 32.79
CA SER A 394 -3.16 -25.36 32.55
C SER A 394 -4.24 -24.63 33.35
N GLN A 395 -4.12 -23.29 33.52
CA GLN A 395 -5.13 -22.51 34.24
C GLN A 395 -6.52 -22.58 33.59
N SER A 396 -6.58 -22.52 32.25
CA SER A 396 -7.83 -22.69 31.50
C SER A 396 -8.44 -24.08 31.69
N LEU A 397 -7.58 -25.10 31.81
CA LEU A 397 -8.02 -26.46 32.08
C LEU A 397 -8.56 -26.62 33.51
N GLU A 398 -7.91 -25.94 34.47
CA GLU A 398 -8.33 -25.90 35.86
C GLU A 398 -9.75 -25.31 36.01
N GLU A 399 -10.05 -24.22 35.32
CA GLU A 399 -11.38 -23.59 35.32
C GLU A 399 -12.46 -24.54 34.77
N LYS A 400 -12.19 -25.23 33.65
CA LYS A 400 -13.09 -26.24 33.09
C LYS A 400 -13.33 -27.39 34.07
N MET A 401 -12.28 -27.89 34.71
CA MET A 401 -12.39 -28.94 35.73
C MET A 401 -13.27 -28.51 36.92
N VAL A 402 -13.13 -27.28 37.41
CA VAL A 402 -14.00 -26.75 38.48
C VAL A 402 -15.47 -26.69 38.03
N ARG A 403 -15.74 -26.25 36.79
CA ARG A 403 -17.12 -26.22 36.25
C ARG A 403 -17.74 -27.61 36.16
N ILE A 404 -16.99 -28.59 35.64
CA ILE A 404 -17.46 -29.98 35.58
C ILE A 404 -17.78 -30.49 36.99
N LEU A 405 -16.90 -30.25 37.96
CA LEU A 405 -17.14 -30.65 39.35
C LEU A 405 -18.41 -29.99 39.92
N ARG A 406 -18.65 -28.70 39.67
CA ARG A 406 -19.88 -28.03 40.12
C ARG A 406 -21.13 -28.65 39.51
N LEU A 407 -21.14 -28.89 38.19
CA LEU A 407 -22.27 -29.54 37.51
C LEU A 407 -22.55 -30.92 38.09
N THR A 408 -21.49 -31.67 38.40
CA THR A 408 -21.58 -33.04 38.89
C THR A 408 -22.07 -33.10 40.34
N TYR A 409 -21.61 -32.19 41.21
CA TYR A 409 -21.95 -32.18 42.63
C TYR A 409 -23.22 -31.38 42.95
N SER A 410 -23.69 -30.52 42.05
CA SER A 410 -24.89 -29.67 42.26
C SER A 410 -26.15 -30.46 42.62
N PRO A 411 -26.53 -31.53 41.87
CA PRO A 411 -27.71 -32.32 42.24
C PRO A 411 -27.60 -32.98 43.62
N LYS A 412 -26.39 -33.46 43.98
CA LYS A 412 -26.12 -34.11 45.27
C LYS A 412 -26.18 -33.10 46.41
N PHE A 413 -25.62 -31.90 46.20
CA PHE A 413 -25.68 -30.80 47.15
C PHE A 413 -27.11 -30.36 47.43
N ASN A 414 -27.95 -30.25 46.40
CA ASN A 414 -29.36 -29.87 46.57
C ASN A 414 -30.18 -30.89 47.37
N GLN A 415 -29.76 -32.16 47.39
CA GLN A 415 -30.44 -33.23 48.13
C GLN A 415 -29.90 -33.39 49.55
N ASP A 416 -28.58 -33.33 49.71
CA ASP A 416 -27.85 -33.49 50.97
C ASP A 416 -26.63 -32.54 51.00
N PRO A 417 -26.83 -31.28 51.46
CA PRO A 417 -25.75 -30.29 51.50
C PRO A 417 -24.59 -30.71 52.41
N ASP A 418 -24.88 -31.29 53.57
CA ASP A 418 -23.87 -31.62 54.58
C ASP A 418 -23.05 -32.85 54.18
N GLY A 419 -23.70 -33.93 53.72
CA GLY A 419 -22.99 -35.10 53.22
C GLY A 419 -22.17 -34.80 51.97
N THR A 420 -22.66 -33.90 51.11
CA THR A 420 -21.91 -33.46 49.92
C THR A 420 -20.67 -32.65 50.29
N MET A 421 -20.77 -31.75 51.27
CA MET A 421 -19.63 -30.96 51.74
C MET A 421 -18.56 -31.84 52.41
N GLU A 422 -18.96 -32.88 53.14
CA GLU A 422 -18.00 -33.82 53.73
C GLU A 422 -17.29 -34.67 52.67
N ASP A 423 -18.00 -35.20 51.65
CA ASP A 423 -17.38 -35.92 50.51
C ASP A 423 -16.37 -35.05 49.75
N ILE A 424 -16.70 -33.77 49.51
CA ILE A 424 -15.76 -32.83 48.88
C ILE A 424 -14.53 -32.60 49.78
N ARG A 425 -14.71 -32.56 51.10
CA ARG A 425 -13.62 -32.37 52.07
C ARG A 425 -12.69 -33.58 52.11
N GLU A 426 -13.22 -34.79 52.18
CA GLU A 426 -12.42 -36.03 52.14
C GLU A 426 -11.58 -36.13 50.85
N ARG A 427 -12.17 -35.74 49.70
CA ARG A 427 -11.46 -35.67 48.42
C ARG A 427 -10.40 -34.57 48.39
N MET A 428 -10.67 -33.43 49.00
CA MET A 428 -9.69 -32.36 49.15
C MET A 428 -8.48 -32.81 50.00
N ASP A 429 -8.72 -33.57 51.06
CA ASP A 429 -7.67 -34.01 51.99
C ASP A 429 -6.82 -35.15 51.42
N SER A 430 -7.42 -36.06 50.65
CA SER A 430 -6.72 -37.12 49.91
C SER A 430 -5.96 -36.62 48.67
N SER A 431 -6.30 -35.44 48.15
CA SER A 431 -5.66 -34.84 46.95
C SER A 431 -4.36 -34.10 47.25
N LYS A 432 -3.45 -34.04 46.28
CA LYS A 432 -2.18 -33.27 46.34
C LYS A 432 -2.08 -32.21 45.23
N GLY A 433 -1.27 -31.17 45.46
CA GLY A 433 -0.92 -30.17 44.44
C GLY A 433 -2.12 -29.38 43.88
N ARG A 434 -2.16 -29.21 42.55
CA ARG A 434 -3.22 -28.45 41.85
C ARG A 434 -4.62 -29.06 42.00
N VAL A 435 -4.71 -30.39 42.15
CA VAL A 435 -5.98 -31.10 42.35
C VAL A 435 -6.61 -30.75 43.70
N LYS A 436 -5.79 -30.62 44.76
CA LYS A 436 -6.26 -30.10 46.06
C LYS A 436 -6.80 -28.66 45.92
N GLY A 437 -6.21 -27.87 45.04
CA GLY A 437 -6.69 -26.52 44.68
C GLY A 437 -8.08 -26.53 44.04
N LEU A 438 -8.36 -27.49 43.15
CA LEU A 438 -9.68 -27.67 42.52
C LEU A 438 -10.77 -27.94 43.56
N TYR A 439 -10.55 -28.94 44.42
CA TYR A 439 -11.52 -29.27 45.46
C TYR A 439 -11.69 -28.16 46.50
N ARG A 440 -10.62 -27.41 46.82
CA ARG A 440 -10.71 -26.23 47.68
C ARG A 440 -11.62 -25.16 47.07
N LYS A 441 -11.48 -24.86 45.78
CA LYS A 441 -12.34 -23.90 45.06
C LYS A 441 -13.79 -24.38 45.02
N LEU A 442 -14.01 -25.67 44.84
CA LEU A 442 -15.34 -26.29 44.88
C LEU A 442 -15.98 -26.18 46.27
N TYR A 443 -15.22 -26.53 47.31
CA TYR A 443 -15.67 -26.46 48.71
C TYR A 443 -16.01 -25.02 49.13
N GLN A 444 -15.18 -24.04 48.75
CA GLN A 444 -15.45 -22.63 49.01
C GLN A 444 -16.74 -22.17 48.34
N HIS A 445 -16.98 -22.58 47.10
CA HIS A 445 -18.20 -22.23 46.37
C HIS A 445 -19.46 -22.74 47.09
N TYR A 446 -19.52 -24.03 47.47
CA TYR A 446 -20.69 -24.56 48.18
C TYR A 446 -20.83 -24.04 49.61
N ARG A 447 -19.74 -23.69 50.28
CA ARG A 447 -19.78 -22.99 51.56
C ARG A 447 -20.44 -21.60 51.43
N GLU A 448 -20.13 -20.87 50.36
CA GLU A 448 -20.77 -19.58 50.06
C GLU A 448 -22.25 -19.75 49.73
N VAL A 449 -22.62 -20.75 48.91
CA VAL A 449 -24.02 -21.08 48.60
C VAL A 449 -24.79 -21.37 49.89
N LYS A 450 -24.28 -22.24 50.78
CA LYS A 450 -24.91 -22.56 52.07
C LYS A 450 -25.07 -21.32 52.97
N LYS A 451 -24.08 -20.42 52.95
CA LYS A 451 -24.15 -19.16 53.71
C LYS A 451 -25.27 -18.25 53.17
N LEU A 452 -25.37 -18.13 51.85
CA LEU A 452 -26.42 -17.34 51.19
C LEU A 452 -27.81 -17.93 51.43
N GLU A 453 -27.97 -19.26 51.38
CA GLU A 453 -29.23 -19.93 51.72
C GLU A 453 -29.64 -19.64 53.17
N ALA A 454 -28.70 -19.64 54.11
CA ALA A 454 -28.99 -19.29 55.50
C ALA A 454 -29.42 -17.82 55.65
N GLU A 455 -28.73 -16.90 54.97
CA GLU A 455 -29.08 -15.46 54.95
C GLU A 455 -30.46 -15.21 54.35
N LEU A 456 -30.80 -15.89 53.25
CA LEU A 456 -32.13 -15.82 52.61
C LEU A 456 -33.24 -16.46 53.46
N SER A 457 -32.92 -17.53 54.18
CA SER A 457 -33.87 -18.20 55.08
C SER A 457 -34.13 -17.42 56.37
N CYS A 458 -33.27 -16.46 56.72
CA CYS A 458 -33.49 -15.52 57.83
C CYS A 458 -34.26 -14.25 57.41
N LEU A 459 -34.48 -14.04 56.11
CA LEU A 459 -35.19 -12.88 55.55
C LEU A 459 -36.67 -13.18 55.21
N ASN A 460 -37.05 -14.47 55.19
CA ASN A 460 -38.44 -14.96 55.12
C ASN A 460 -38.87 -15.46 56.49
#